data_AF-A0A536YV64-F1
#
_entry.id   AF-A0A536YV64-F1
#
_cell.length_a   1.000
_cell.length_b   1.000
_cell.length_c   1.000
_cell.angle_alpha   90.00
_cell.angle_beta   90.00
_cell.angle_gamma   90.00
#
_symmetry.space_group_name_H-M   'P 1'
#
loop_
_entity.id
_entity.type
_entity.pdbx_description
1 polymer ?
#
loop_
_entity_poly.entity_id
_entity_poly.type
_entity_poly.pdbx_seq_one_letter_code
_entity_poly.pdbx_strand_id
1 'polypeptide(L)' 'MSTARGLMTRALHLPEVRERLEGYGFEVVGNTPEEFASRMRSESQRLARVIRDSGAKPE' A
#
# COMPACT_ATOMS: atom_id res chain seq x y z
N MET A 1 -9.25 15.72 -13.73
CA MET A 1 -8.69 14.36 -13.57
C MET A 1 -8.40 14.04 -12.10
N SER A 2 -9.42 13.80 -11.25
CA SER A 2 -9.22 13.47 -9.82
C SER A 2 -10.32 12.56 -9.25
N THR A 3 -10.89 11.66 -10.06
CA THR A 3 -11.98 10.77 -9.60
C THR A 3 -11.46 9.40 -9.15
N ALA A 4 -10.37 8.88 -9.72
CA ALA A 4 -9.83 7.57 -9.33
C ALA A 4 -9.38 7.49 -7.86
N ARG A 5 -8.85 8.59 -7.32
CA ARG A 5 -8.18 8.63 -6.00
C ARG A 5 -9.12 8.30 -4.83
N GLY A 6 -10.33 8.86 -4.82
CA GLY A 6 -11.32 8.62 -3.76
C GLY A 6 -12.16 7.36 -3.97
N LEU A 7 -12.28 6.88 -5.21
CA LEU A 7 -13.06 5.69 -5.54
C LEU A 7 -12.39 4.41 -5.04
N MET A 8 -11.07 4.32 -5.09
CA MET A 8 -10.35 3.14 -4.60
C MET A 8 -10.51 2.94 -3.10
N THR A 9 -10.32 4.00 -2.30
CA THR A 9 -10.56 3.92 -0.85
C THR A 9 -11.99 3.51 -0.55
N ARG A 10 -12.99 4.06 -1.26
CA ARG A 10 -14.40 3.69 -1.07
C ARG A 10 -14.68 2.24 -1.46
N ALA A 11 -14.13 1.77 -2.58
CA ALA A 11 -14.29 0.40 -3.05
C ALA A 11 -13.73 -0.62 -2.04
N LEU A 12 -12.56 -0.35 -1.45
CA LEU A 12 -11.97 -1.21 -0.41
C LEU A 12 -12.79 -1.28 0.89
N HIS A 13 -13.69 -0.32 1.12
CA HIS A 13 -14.61 -0.33 2.26
C HIS A 13 -15.94 -1.01 1.95
N LEU A 14 -16.22 -1.39 0.70
CA LEU A 14 -17.41 -2.19 0.39
C LEU A 14 -17.25 -3.57 1.04
N PRO A 15 -18.26 -4.05 1.82
CA PRO A 15 -18.16 -5.33 2.53
C PRO A 15 -17.79 -6.49 1.61
N GLU A 16 -18.44 -6.61 0.46
CA GLU A 16 -18.18 -7.64 -0.55
C GLU A 16 -16.74 -7.65 -1.08
N VAL A 17 -16.13 -6.47 -1.22
CA VAL A 17 -14.75 -6.31 -1.71
C VAL A 17 -13.78 -6.69 -0.58
N ARG A 18 -14.06 -6.22 0.63
CA ARG A 18 -13.26 -6.55 1.82
C ARG A 18 -13.24 -8.05 2.08
N GLU A 19 -14.42 -8.68 2.15
CA GLU A 19 -14.56 -10.11 2.40
C GLU A 19 -13.82 -10.94 1.34
N ARG A 20 -13.91 -10.54 0.06
CA ARG A 20 -13.20 -11.24 -1.02
C ARG A 20 -11.68 -11.12 -0.88
N LEU A 21 -11.16 -9.95 -0.55
CA LEU A 21 -9.72 -9.72 -0.39
C LEU A 21 -9.18 -10.43 0.86
N GLU A 22 -9.90 -10.35 1.97
CA GLU A 22 -9.58 -11.08 3.21
C GLU A 22 -9.65 -12.60 2.99
N GLY A 23 -10.58 -13.09 2.16
CA GLY A 23 -10.65 -14.48 1.73
C GLY A 23 -9.43 -14.96 0.92
N TYR A 24 -8.66 -14.05 0.32
CA TYR A 24 -7.38 -14.34 -0.32
C TYR A 24 -6.17 -14.17 0.62
N GLY A 25 -6.41 -13.85 1.89
CA GLY A 25 -5.37 -13.63 2.90
C GLY A 25 -4.81 -12.21 2.92
N PHE A 26 -5.47 -11.23 2.26
CA PHE A 26 -5.07 -9.82 2.36
C PHE A 26 -5.68 -9.16 3.59
N GLU A 27 -4.89 -8.33 4.27
CA GLU A 27 -5.41 -7.38 5.25
C GLU A 27 -5.79 -6.06 4.54
N VAL A 28 -7.06 -5.68 4.58
CA VAL A 28 -7.54 -4.47 3.91
C VAL A 28 -7.42 -3.25 4.82
N VAL A 29 -6.38 -2.43 4.57
CA VAL A 29 -6.08 -1.21 5.35
C VAL A 29 -6.94 -0.02 4.93
N GLY A 30 -7.12 0.23 3.62
CA GLY A 30 -8.01 1.27 3.09
C GLY A 30 -7.69 2.71 3.54
N ASN A 31 -6.43 3.06 3.77
CA ASN A 31 -6.03 4.37 4.25
C ASN A 31 -6.21 5.51 3.21
N THR A 32 -6.00 6.76 3.65
CA THR A 32 -6.05 7.91 2.75
C THR A 32 -4.86 7.93 1.78
N PRO A 33 -5.00 8.57 0.60
CA PRO A 33 -3.89 8.74 -0.33
C PRO A 33 -2.66 9.44 0.28
N GLU A 34 -2.88 10.40 1.16
CA GLU A 34 -1.83 11.17 1.84
C GLU A 34 -1.05 10.29 2.82
N GLU A 35 -1.75 9.47 3.60
CA GLU A 35 -1.12 8.47 4.47
C GLU A 35 -0.36 7.43 3.66
N PHE A 36 -0.89 7.00 2.52
CA PHE A 36 -0.22 6.05 1.64
C PHE A 36 1.08 6.64 1.08
N ALA A 37 1.04 7.89 0.59
CA ALA A 37 2.22 8.60 0.11
C ALA A 37 3.27 8.83 1.22
N SER A 38 2.82 9.06 2.46
CA SER A 38 3.70 9.15 3.63
C SER A 38 4.41 7.81 3.88
N ARG A 39 3.65 6.71 3.95
CA ARG A 39 4.19 5.35 4.16
C ARG A 39 5.15 4.91 3.06
N MET A 40 4.83 5.19 1.79
CA MET A 40 5.74 4.85 0.70
C MET A 40 7.10 5.55 0.83
N ARG A 41 7.11 6.82 1.25
CA ARG A 41 8.36 7.57 1.46
C ARG A 41 9.19 6.98 2.61
N SER A 42 8.56 6.66 3.74
CA SER A 42 9.26 6.05 4.88
C SER A 42 9.78 4.66 4.53
N GLU A 43 8.97 3.84 3.86
CA GLU A 43 9.37 2.48 3.45
C GLU A 43 10.49 2.49 2.42
N SER A 44 10.44 3.42 1.45
CA SER A 44 11.53 3.57 0.47
C SER A 44 12.86 3.91 1.15
N GLN A 45 12.86 4.83 2.12
CA GLN A 45 14.07 5.18 2.89
C GLN A 45 14.58 3.99 3.72
N ARG A 46 13.66 3.27 4.38
CA ARG A 46 13.99 2.10 5.20
C ARG A 46 14.59 0.98 4.35
N LEU A 47 13.94 0.63 3.24
CA LEU A 47 14.41 -0.42 2.33
C LEU A 47 15.71 -0.04 1.65
N ALA A 48 15.90 1.24 1.28
CA ALA A 48 17.18 1.71 0.75
C ALA A 48 18.33 1.51 1.73
N ARG A 49 18.09 1.68 3.03
CA ARG A 49 19.08 1.35 4.07
C ARG A 49 19.35 -0.15 4.13
N VAL A 50 18.30 -0.97 4.18
CA VAL A 50 18.44 -2.43 4.22
C VAL A 50 19.25 -2.96 3.03
N ILE A 51 19.00 -2.47 1.82
CA ILE A 51 19.73 -2.87 0.61
C ILE A 51 21.22 -2.52 0.70
N ARG A 52 21.55 -1.29 1.16
CA ARG A 52 22.95 -0.89 1.35
C ARG A 52 23.64 -1.74 2.41
N ASP A 53 22.96 -1.99 3.53
CA ASP A 53 23.51 -2.73 4.67
C ASP A 53 23.68 -4.22 4.34
N SER A 54 22.82 -4.80 3.48
CA SER A 54 22.89 -6.22 3.08
C SER A 54 23.90 -6.50 1.98
N GLY A 55 24.34 -5.48 1.23
CA GLY A 55 25.17 -5.65 0.05
C GLY A 55 24.45 -6.30 -1.15
N ALA A 56 23.12 -6.39 -1.11
CA ALA A 56 22.32 -6.90 -2.21
C ALA A 56 22.51 -6.05 -3.47
N LYS A 57 22.64 -6.71 -4.62
CA LYS A 57 22.78 -6.08 -5.93
C LYS A 57 21.64 -6.54 -6.85
N PRO A 58 21.12 -5.66 -7.71
CA PRO A 58 20.24 -6.09 -8.79
C PRO A 58 21.03 -7.00 -9.73
N GLU A 59 20.35 -8.01 -10.28
CA GLU A 59 20.80 -8.85 -11.38
C GLU A 59 20.97 -8.09 -12.70
#